data_AF-A0AAF0CR68-F1
#
_entry.id   AF-A0AAF0CR68-F1
#
_cell.length_a   1.000
_cell.length_b   1.000
_cell.length_c   1.000
_cell.angle_alpha   90.00
_cell.angle_beta   90.00
_cell.angle_gamma   90.00
#
_symmetry.space_group_name_H-M   'P 1'
#
loop_
_entity.id
_entity.type
_entity.pdbx_description
1 polymer ?
#
loop_
_entity_poly.entity_id
_entity_poly.type
_entity_poly.pdbx_seq_one_letter_code
_entity_poly.pdbx_strand_id
1 'polypeptide(L)'
;MNRLRFLGLVSLSFFALVSANLFAADKAETKSWGPWEAVGFDEAVIKDVRVSGDDIFIMLQPAHRNDKLTMKISMQMGAGYRKWFTGDEVLVAQENSGRAANTWTDRIQTSASYIEYYANGELFLHLKRK
;
A
#
# COMPACT_ATOMS: atom_id res chain seq x y z
N MET A 1 -50.29 60.79 19.55
CA MET A 1 -50.67 59.55 20.25
C MET A 1 -49.67 58.46 19.91
N ASN A 2 -49.39 57.59 20.88
CA ASN A 2 -48.67 56.31 20.82
C ASN A 2 -47.14 56.33 20.94
N ARG A 3 -46.72 56.25 22.21
CA ARG A 3 -45.43 55.70 22.65
C ARG A 3 -45.45 54.18 22.44
N LEU A 4 -44.42 53.61 21.84
CA LEU A 4 -44.21 52.16 21.86
C LEU A 4 -42.79 51.89 22.37
N ARG A 5 -42.72 51.41 23.60
CA ARG A 5 -41.53 50.81 24.21
C ARG A 5 -41.41 49.40 23.64
N PHE A 6 -40.25 49.03 23.12
CA PHE A 6 -39.88 47.62 23.00
C PHE A 6 -38.52 47.37 23.64
N LEU A 7 -38.56 46.32 24.45
CA LEU A 7 -37.59 45.85 25.41
C LEU A 7 -36.84 44.69 24.77
N GLY A 8 -35.52 44.67 24.93
CA GLY A 8 -34.71 43.45 24.93
C GLY A 8 -34.26 42.93 23.57
N LEU A 9 -32.95 42.81 23.39
CA LEU A 9 -32.40 41.58 22.84
C LEU A 9 -30.99 41.35 23.40
N VAL A 10 -30.86 40.20 24.05
CA VAL A 10 -29.64 39.60 24.60
C VAL A 10 -28.63 39.41 23.46
N SER A 11 -27.46 40.05 23.55
CA SER A 11 -26.36 39.78 22.62
C SER A 11 -25.53 38.62 23.16
N LEU A 12 -25.58 37.54 22.39
CA LEU A 12 -25.02 36.21 22.60
C LEU A 12 -23.47 36.25 22.62
N SER A 13 -22.86 35.79 23.71
CA SER A 13 -21.41 35.60 23.82
C SER A 13 -20.94 34.53 22.83
N PHE A 14 -20.11 34.92 21.86
CA PHE A 14 -19.52 34.01 20.88
C PHE A 14 -18.33 33.28 21.51
N PHE A 15 -18.52 32.01 21.87
CA PHE A 15 -17.46 31.12 22.35
C PHE A 15 -16.69 30.58 21.14
N ALA A 16 -15.52 31.12 20.85
CA ALA A 16 -14.63 30.58 19.82
C ALA A 16 -13.84 29.40 20.39
N LEU A 17 -14.34 28.17 20.20
CA LEU A 17 -13.54 26.95 20.37
C LEU A 17 -12.65 26.78 19.14
N VAL A 18 -11.39 27.18 19.27
CA VAL A 18 -10.34 26.82 18.30
C VAL A 18 -9.88 25.40 18.64
N SER A 19 -10.46 24.40 17.97
CA SER A 19 -9.94 23.04 17.97
C SER A 19 -8.69 22.99 17.07
N ALA A 20 -7.53 23.21 17.67
CA ALA A 20 -6.25 22.88 17.06
C ALA A 20 -6.17 21.34 16.94
N ASN A 21 -6.62 20.80 15.81
CA ASN A 21 -6.29 19.43 15.44
C ASN A 21 -4.79 19.38 15.14
N LEU A 22 -4.03 18.92 16.14
CA LEU A 22 -2.66 18.44 16.01
C LEU A 22 -2.67 17.28 15.01
N PHE A 23 -2.33 17.56 13.74
CA PHE A 23 -1.87 16.54 12.83
C PHE A 23 -0.48 16.10 13.28
N ALA A 24 -0.43 15.22 14.28
CA ALA A 24 0.72 14.37 14.48
C ALA A 24 0.81 13.47 13.24
N ALA A 25 1.71 13.81 12.32
CA ALA A 25 2.11 12.90 11.26
C ALA A 25 2.86 11.75 11.94
N ASP A 26 2.14 10.68 12.26
CA ASP A 26 2.77 9.42 12.65
C ASP A 26 3.75 9.06 11.54
N LYS A 27 5.05 9.01 11.87
CA LYS A 27 6.04 8.41 10.98
C LYS A 27 5.67 6.94 10.87
N ALA A 28 4.94 6.58 9.82
CA ALA A 28 4.65 5.20 9.49
C ALA A 28 5.97 4.43 9.46
N GLU A 29 6.09 3.40 10.31
CA GLU A 29 7.25 2.53 10.30
C GLU A 29 7.35 1.85 8.92
N THR A 30 8.48 2.07 8.24
CA THR A 30 8.74 1.41 6.96
C THR A 30 8.96 -0.08 7.20
N LYS A 31 8.00 -0.90 6.77
CA LYS A 31 8.13 -2.36 6.83
C LYS A 31 9.33 -2.84 6.01
N SER A 32 10.12 -3.76 6.53
CA SER A 32 11.28 -4.29 5.82
C SER A 32 11.53 -5.77 6.12
N TRP A 33 12.10 -6.47 5.12
CA TRP A 33 12.39 -7.89 5.15
C TRP A 33 13.74 -8.14 4.49
N GLY A 34 14.78 -8.39 5.30
CA GLY A 34 16.15 -8.53 4.80
C GLY A 34 16.59 -7.30 3.99
N PRO A 35 17.04 -7.46 2.72
CA PRO A 35 17.50 -6.36 1.88
C PRO A 35 16.35 -5.55 1.26
N TRP A 36 15.09 -5.88 1.55
CA TRP A 36 13.92 -5.22 0.96
C TRP A 36 13.21 -4.33 1.97
N GLU A 37 12.73 -3.18 1.51
CA GLU A 37 11.85 -2.28 2.24
C GLU A 37 10.59 -2.00 1.41
N ALA A 38 9.44 -1.87 2.08
CA ALA A 38 8.20 -1.46 1.43
C ALA A 38 8.22 0.05 1.17
N VAL A 39 8.04 0.43 -0.09
CA VAL A 39 7.69 1.81 -0.47
C VAL A 39 6.17 1.96 -0.60
N GLY A 40 5.46 0.87 -0.87
CA GLY A 40 4.00 0.78 -0.80
C GLY A 40 3.58 -0.61 -0.29
N PHE A 41 2.59 -0.65 0.60
CA PHE A 41 2.09 -1.88 1.22
C PHE A 41 0.60 -1.72 1.55
N ASP A 42 -0.26 -2.37 0.77
CA ASP A 42 -1.70 -2.39 1.02
C ASP A 42 -2.08 -3.61 1.87
N GLU A 43 -2.29 -3.38 3.17
CA GLU A 43 -2.66 -4.44 4.13
C GLU A 43 -4.00 -5.12 3.83
N ALA A 44 -4.87 -4.51 3.01
CA ALA A 44 -6.13 -5.12 2.59
C ALA A 44 -5.90 -6.28 1.61
N VAL A 45 -4.80 -6.23 0.83
CA VAL A 45 -4.47 -7.24 -0.18
C VAL A 45 -3.35 -8.16 0.28
N ILE A 46 -2.28 -7.61 0.85
CA ILE A 46 -1.11 -8.37 1.31
C ILE A 46 -1.08 -8.49 2.84
N LYS A 47 -0.87 -9.73 3.29
CA LYS A 47 -0.72 -10.04 4.71
C LYS A 47 0.73 -9.92 5.16
N ASP A 48 1.67 -10.49 4.41
CA ASP A 48 3.10 -10.46 4.77
C ASP A 48 4.02 -10.75 3.59
N VAL A 49 5.31 -10.46 3.76
CA VAL A 49 6.41 -10.80 2.84
C VAL A 49 7.43 -11.65 3.59
N ARG A 50 8.00 -12.64 2.92
CA ARG A 50 9.10 -13.45 3.44
C ARG A 50 10.24 -13.44 2.45
N VAL A 51 11.45 -13.28 2.98
CA VAL A 51 12.69 -13.33 2.21
C VAL A 51 13.56 -14.45 2.76
N SER A 52 14.07 -15.30 1.88
CA SER A 52 15.01 -16.39 2.23
C SER A 52 16.13 -16.44 1.18
N GLY A 53 17.29 -15.89 1.53
CA GLY A 53 18.34 -15.63 0.53
C GLY A 53 17.85 -14.63 -0.52
N ASP A 54 17.94 -15.01 -1.79
CA ASP A 54 17.42 -14.21 -2.92
C ASP A 54 15.93 -14.46 -3.22
N ASP A 55 15.31 -15.43 -2.53
CA ASP A 55 13.94 -15.82 -2.76
C ASP A 55 12.99 -14.90 -2.01
N ILE A 56 11.99 -14.40 -2.73
CA ILE A 56 10.94 -13.52 -2.22
C ILE A 56 9.61 -14.24 -2.37
N PHE A 57 8.86 -14.27 -1.27
CA PHE A 57 7.53 -14.85 -1.20
C PHE A 57 6.58 -13.81 -0.62
N ILE A 58 5.37 -13.72 -1.16
CA ILE A 58 4.29 -12.91 -0.57
C ILE A 58 3.16 -13.81 -0.05
N MET A 59 2.48 -13.37 1.00
CA MET A 59 1.26 -13.97 1.49
C MET A 59 0.11 -13.00 1.30
N LEU A 60 -0.90 -13.40 0.54
CA LEU A 60 -2.10 -12.59 0.33
C LEU A 60 -3.08 -12.76 1.49
N GLN A 61 -3.92 -11.75 1.67
CA GLN A 61 -5.11 -11.89 2.51
C GLN A 61 -6.03 -12.99 1.96
N PRO A 62 -6.77 -13.72 2.81
CA PRO A 62 -7.64 -14.82 2.37
C PRO A 62 -8.66 -14.44 1.29
N ALA A 63 -9.15 -13.20 1.30
CA ALA A 63 -10.10 -12.68 0.30
C ALA A 63 -9.47 -12.54 -1.10
N HIS A 64 -8.15 -12.30 -1.16
CA HIS A 64 -7.39 -12.01 -2.39
C HIS A 64 -6.59 -13.22 -2.89
N ARG A 65 -6.70 -14.39 -2.24
CA ARG A 65 -5.88 -15.58 -2.54
C ARG A 65 -6.01 -16.11 -3.97
N ASN A 66 -7.08 -15.75 -4.68
CA ASN A 66 -7.34 -16.15 -6.06
C ASN A 66 -7.16 -15.02 -7.08
N ASP A 67 -6.67 -13.86 -6.64
CA ASP A 67 -6.39 -12.77 -7.56
C ASP A 67 -5.21 -13.15 -8.45
N LYS A 68 -5.33 -12.77 -9.73
CA LYS A 68 -4.25 -12.90 -10.69
C LYS A 68 -3.16 -11.91 -10.29
N LEU A 69 -1.97 -12.45 -10.03
CA LEU A 69 -0.81 -11.64 -9.67
C LEU A 69 0.05 -11.38 -10.90
N THR A 70 0.46 -10.13 -11.03
CA THR A 70 1.46 -9.74 -12.01
C THR A 70 2.54 -8.91 -11.37
N MET A 71 3.76 -9.02 -11.87
CA MET A 71 4.92 -8.35 -11.32
C MET A 71 5.69 -7.62 -12.41
N LYS A 72 6.20 -6.45 -12.04
CA LYS A 72 7.10 -5.64 -12.87
C LYS A 72 8.33 -5.27 -12.07
N ILE A 73 9.46 -5.07 -12.75
CA ILE A 73 10.75 -4.78 -12.11
C ILE A 73 11.45 -3.61 -12.77
N SER A 74 12.19 -2.82 -11.99
CA SER A 74 12.99 -1.70 -12.48
C SER A 74 14.28 -1.51 -11.68
N MET A 75 15.24 -0.75 -12.22
CA MET A 75 16.47 -0.39 -11.48
C MET A 75 16.31 0.88 -10.65
N GLN A 76 15.33 1.72 -10.99
CA GLN A 76 15.13 3.05 -10.43
C GLN A 76 13.64 3.33 -10.30
N MET A 77 13.28 4.09 -9.27
CA MET A 77 11.93 4.54 -9.04
C MET A 77 11.40 5.31 -10.26
N GLY A 78 10.24 4.93 -10.79
CA GLY A 78 9.60 5.60 -11.94
C GLY A 78 10.32 5.45 -13.28
N ALA A 79 11.35 4.60 -13.37
CA ALA A 79 12.00 4.29 -14.64
C ALA A 79 11.23 3.23 -15.44
N GLY A 80 11.66 3.01 -16.69
CA GLY A 80 11.11 1.94 -17.54
C GLY A 80 11.30 0.54 -16.94
N TYR A 81 10.34 -0.33 -17.21
CA TYR A 81 10.36 -1.71 -16.71
C TYR A 81 11.42 -2.55 -17.44
N ARG A 82 12.00 -3.50 -16.71
CA ARG A 82 12.92 -4.49 -17.27
C ARG A 82 12.16 -5.73 -17.68
N LYS A 83 12.70 -6.40 -18.68
CA LYS A 83 12.29 -7.74 -19.05
C LYS A 83 12.67 -8.74 -17.96
N TRP A 84 11.75 -9.62 -17.63
CA TRP A 84 11.97 -10.83 -16.86
C TRP A 84 12.76 -11.85 -17.69
N PHE A 85 13.15 -12.97 -17.06
CA PHE A 85 13.85 -14.07 -17.75
C PHE A 85 13.02 -14.68 -18.89
N THR A 86 11.69 -14.47 -18.89
CA THR A 86 10.78 -14.87 -19.98
C THR A 86 10.90 -13.98 -21.22
N GLY A 87 11.51 -12.79 -21.09
CA GLY A 87 11.59 -11.78 -22.15
C GLY A 87 10.50 -10.71 -22.10
N ASP A 88 9.51 -10.86 -21.21
CA ASP A 88 8.38 -9.92 -21.04
C ASP A 88 8.64 -8.91 -19.92
N GLU A 89 8.05 -7.73 -19.98
CA GLU A 89 8.11 -6.74 -18.89
C GLU A 89 7.16 -7.07 -17.73
N VAL A 90 6.14 -7.89 -18.00
CA VAL A 90 5.15 -8.32 -17.02
C VAL A 90 5.30 -9.81 -16.80
N LEU A 91 5.66 -10.19 -15.58
CA LEU A 91 5.62 -11.59 -15.16
C LEU A 91 4.25 -11.87 -14.57
N VAL A 92 3.58 -12.91 -15.08
CA VAL A 92 2.36 -13.44 -14.49
C VAL A 92 2.78 -14.55 -13.52
N ALA A 93 2.31 -14.53 -12.27
CA ALA A 93 2.62 -15.60 -11.32
C ALA A 93 2.19 -16.96 -11.88
N GLN A 94 2.89 -18.04 -11.53
CA GLN A 94 2.60 -19.35 -12.12
C GLN A 94 1.30 -19.93 -11.53
N GLU A 95 1.20 -20.00 -10.21
CA GLU A 95 -0.07 -20.23 -9.53
C GLU A 95 -0.84 -18.91 -9.45
N ASN A 96 -2.07 -18.82 -9.97
CA ASN A 96 -2.94 -17.63 -9.90
C ASN A 96 -4.31 -17.88 -9.28
N SER A 97 -4.62 -19.13 -8.92
CA SER A 97 -5.92 -19.51 -8.38
C SER A 97 -5.82 -20.82 -7.61
N GLY A 98 -6.68 -21.02 -6.62
CA GLY A 98 -6.74 -22.26 -5.85
C GLY A 98 -5.83 -22.31 -4.62
N ARG A 99 -5.09 -21.22 -4.35
CA ARG A 99 -4.21 -21.13 -3.18
C ARG A 99 -4.99 -21.32 -1.89
N ALA A 100 -4.48 -22.14 -0.97
CA ALA A 100 -5.03 -22.23 0.37
C ALA A 100 -4.84 -20.88 1.11
N ALA A 101 -5.75 -20.54 2.01
CA ALA A 101 -5.62 -19.34 2.83
C ALA A 101 -4.32 -19.40 3.67
N ASN A 102 -3.70 -18.24 3.92
CA ASN A 102 -2.46 -18.12 4.70
C ASN A 102 -1.27 -18.91 4.13
N THR A 103 -1.20 -19.06 2.82
CA THR A 103 -0.11 -19.76 2.12
C THR A 103 0.79 -18.76 1.41
N TRP A 104 2.09 -19.04 1.39
CA TRP A 104 3.07 -18.29 0.62
C TRP A 104 2.89 -18.57 -0.88
N THR A 105 3.00 -17.53 -1.70
CA THR A 105 3.03 -17.64 -3.17
C THR A 105 4.28 -18.33 -3.67
N ASP A 106 4.34 -18.57 -4.98
CA ASP A 106 5.55 -19.02 -5.66
C ASP A 106 6.74 -18.08 -5.41
N ARG A 107 7.93 -18.68 -5.49
CA ARG A 107 9.22 -18.00 -5.38
C ARG A 107 9.41 -16.98 -6.50
N ILE A 108 9.84 -15.78 -6.15
CA ILE A 108 10.35 -14.76 -7.08
C ILE A 108 11.81 -14.44 -6.78
N GLN A 109 12.60 -14.29 -7.84
CA GLN A 109 14.00 -13.88 -7.80
C GLN A 109 14.26 -12.81 -8.87
N THR A 110 15.05 -11.80 -8.52
CA THR A 110 15.43 -10.75 -9.47
C THR A 110 16.72 -10.05 -9.01
N SER A 111 17.49 -9.53 -9.96
CA SER A 111 18.61 -8.62 -9.70
C SER A 111 18.19 -7.14 -9.72
N ALA A 112 16.91 -6.86 -10.00
CA ALA A 112 16.37 -5.50 -10.01
C ALA A 112 16.33 -4.89 -8.60
N SER A 113 16.40 -3.56 -8.54
CA SER A 113 16.33 -2.81 -7.29
C SER A 113 14.89 -2.57 -6.82
N TYR A 114 13.91 -2.70 -7.71
CA TYR A 114 12.50 -2.48 -7.40
C TYR A 114 11.63 -3.61 -7.94
N ILE A 115 10.59 -3.95 -7.19
CA ILE A 115 9.56 -4.91 -7.58
C ILE A 115 8.19 -4.32 -7.27
N GLU A 116 7.34 -4.28 -8.29
CA GLU A 116 5.95 -3.83 -8.19
C GLU A 116 5.04 -5.03 -8.40
N TYR A 117 4.15 -5.30 -7.43
CA TYR A 117 3.15 -6.36 -7.49
C TYR A 117 1.77 -5.77 -7.69
N TYR A 118 1.05 -6.38 -8.62
CA TYR A 118 -0.29 -5.95 -9.01
C TYR A 118 -1.29 -7.09 -8.89
N ALA A 119 -2.49 -6.73 -8.44
CA ALA A 119 -3.67 -7.56 -8.48
C ALA A 119 -4.76 -6.76 -9.19
N ASN A 120 -5.45 -7.36 -10.17
CA ASN A 120 -6.51 -6.69 -10.92
C ASN A 120 -6.11 -5.33 -11.57
N GLY A 121 -4.82 -5.16 -11.86
CA GLY A 121 -4.27 -3.92 -12.44
C GLY A 121 -3.86 -2.85 -11.42
N GLU A 122 -4.13 -3.07 -10.13
CA GLU A 122 -3.82 -2.13 -9.05
C GLU A 122 -2.53 -2.53 -8.32
N LEU A 123 -1.67 -1.55 -8.06
CA LEU A 123 -0.42 -1.74 -7.31
C LEU A 123 -0.74 -1.89 -5.83
N PHE A 124 -0.46 -3.06 -5.25
CA PHE A 124 -0.71 -3.31 -3.82
C PHE A 124 0.57 -3.48 -3.00
N LEU A 125 1.71 -3.78 -3.65
CA LEU A 125 3.00 -3.89 -2.99
C LEU A 125 4.09 -3.35 -3.91
N HIS A 126 4.92 -2.45 -3.36
CA HIS A 126 6.12 -1.94 -4.00
C HIS A 126 7.30 -2.16 -3.06
N LEU A 127 8.23 -3.03 -3.46
CA LEU A 127 9.47 -3.29 -2.74
C LEU A 127 10.63 -2.55 -3.38
N LYS A 128 11.49 -1.98 -2.54
CA LYS A 128 12.79 -1.40 -2.90
C LYS A 128 13.90 -2.17 -2.20
N ARG A 129 14.99 -2.41 -2.93
CA ARG A 129 16.23 -2.94 -2.36
C ARG A 129 17.01 -1.81 -1.68
N LYS A 130 17.49 -2.06 -0.47
CA LYS A 130 18.33 -1.15 0.32
C LYS A 130 19.69 -0.93 -0.31
#